data_AF-A0A7J8X6N4-F1
#
_entry.id   AF-A0A7J8X6N4-F1
#
_cell.length_a   1.000
_cell.length_b   1.000
_cell.length_c   1.000
_cell.angle_alpha   90.00
_cell.angle_beta   90.00
_cell.angle_gamma   90.00
#
_symmetry.space_group_name_H-M   'P 1'
#
loop_
_entity.id
_entity.type
_entity.pdbx_description
1 polymer ?
#
loop_
_entity_poly.entity_id
_entity_poly.type
_entity_poly.pdbx_seq_one_letter_code
_entity_poly.pdbx_strand_id
1 'polypeptide(L)'
;MMDIWSWICELPNNDDWGESDPHPPLAFTMASSEEGDSSSTRSIQLKAERTMGSDSEVCITFTISFQGFQSSPLWVSDPCPLSSEQPFLPLVLQLLQETISRSPAMPNTICPRSQLQKLKPEPISWIIESHSPESFSSFFNLVLLTRLFWLCSWDAPSEIGSFYFQYLLGPNIEALTFKQVPVLRTFLVSTGVDTELCFMRTLGYMLTKWIILSELSVGLKTLITPLKGQQQHLGFSYATEAHGYWTLKGYAPVNAMKLLHSSDQKSQFPATGAKGSLLRYALAHQQLEAVIQLEYTIGFHDGYIQVNARVDNLRFHVARL
;
A
#
# COMPACT_ATOMS: atom_id res chain seq x y z
N MET A 1 3.39 -18.64 -10.95
CA MET A 1 4.13 -18.38 -9.70
C MET A 1 3.08 -18.20 -8.62
N MET A 2 3.24 -18.87 -7.49
CA MET A 2 2.34 -18.75 -6.35
C MET A 2 2.42 -17.32 -5.79
N ASP A 3 1.30 -16.70 -5.46
CA ASP A 3 1.29 -15.39 -4.79
C ASP A 3 1.51 -15.53 -3.28
N ILE A 4 1.88 -14.41 -2.64
CA ILE A 4 2.28 -14.39 -1.22
C ILE A 4 1.14 -14.83 -0.31
N TRP A 5 -0.10 -14.41 -0.59
CA TRP A 5 -1.24 -14.75 0.25
C TRP A 5 -1.58 -16.23 0.15
N SER A 6 -1.61 -16.78 -1.06
CA SER A 6 -1.78 -18.23 -1.26
C SER A 6 -0.69 -19.02 -0.54
N TRP A 7 0.57 -18.58 -0.60
CA TRP A 7 1.67 -19.22 0.13
C TRP A 7 1.43 -19.24 1.64
N ILE A 8 0.99 -18.11 2.20
CA ILE A 8 0.62 -18.03 3.63
C ILE A 8 -0.49 -19.02 3.97
N CYS A 9 -1.54 -19.09 3.15
CA CYS A 9 -2.68 -19.98 3.37
C CYS A 9 -2.32 -21.48 3.32
N GLU A 10 -1.26 -21.88 2.61
CA GLU A 10 -0.80 -23.27 2.55
C GLU A 10 0.12 -23.67 3.71
N LEU A 11 0.69 -22.71 4.45
CA LEU A 11 1.60 -22.99 5.57
C LEU A 11 1.05 -23.94 6.65
N PRO A 12 -0.23 -23.92 7.06
CA PRO A 12 -0.73 -24.84 8.07
C PRO A 12 -0.62 -26.31 7.65
N ASN A 13 -0.76 -26.59 6.36
CA ASN A 13 -0.79 -27.93 5.79
C ASN A 13 0.52 -28.35 5.12
N ASN A 14 1.60 -27.58 5.30
CA ASN A 14 2.86 -27.86 4.62
C ASN A 14 3.58 -29.07 5.26
N ASP A 15 3.91 -30.09 4.49
CA ASP A 15 4.63 -31.28 4.98
C ASP A 15 6.11 -30.98 5.26
N ASP A 16 6.65 -29.87 4.74
CA ASP A 16 8.06 -29.46 4.89
C ASP A 16 8.39 -28.83 6.25
N TRP A 17 7.42 -28.73 7.17
CA TRP A 17 7.70 -28.50 8.58
C TRP A 17 8.37 -29.76 9.14
N GLY A 18 9.65 -29.96 8.81
CA GLY A 18 10.33 -31.25 8.93
C GLY A 18 10.18 -31.89 10.32
N GLU A 19 10.22 -33.21 10.41
CA GLU A 19 9.91 -33.97 11.64
C GLU A 19 10.81 -33.70 12.87
N SER A 20 11.82 -32.84 12.74
CA SER A 20 12.82 -32.55 13.76
C SER A 20 12.66 -31.14 14.34
N ASP A 21 12.56 -31.07 15.67
CA ASP A 21 12.52 -29.82 16.44
C ASP A 21 13.96 -29.34 16.70
N PRO A 22 14.35 -28.08 16.38
CA PRO A 22 13.55 -27.00 15.81
C PRO A 22 13.35 -27.08 14.30
N HIS A 23 12.13 -26.80 13.86
CA HIS A 23 11.76 -26.73 12.44
C HIS A 23 12.50 -25.59 11.72
N PRO A 24 13.09 -25.81 10.53
CA PRO A 24 13.69 -24.74 9.75
C PRO A 24 12.63 -23.74 9.28
N PRO A 25 12.93 -22.43 9.24
CA PRO A 25 11.99 -21.41 8.76
C PRO A 25 11.69 -21.62 7.27
N LEU A 26 10.41 -21.61 6.90
CA LEU A 26 9.98 -21.57 5.51
C LEU A 26 10.13 -20.14 4.98
N ALA A 27 10.61 -19.97 3.75
CA ALA A 27 10.89 -18.64 3.20
C ALA A 27 10.25 -18.44 1.82
N PHE A 28 9.53 -17.33 1.65
CA PHE A 28 9.05 -16.84 0.37
C PHE A 28 9.92 -15.67 -0.10
N THR A 29 10.55 -15.80 -1.27
CA THR A 29 11.36 -14.72 -1.85
C THR A 29 10.46 -13.75 -2.60
N MET A 30 10.37 -12.51 -2.10
CA MET A 30 9.54 -11.47 -2.73
C MET A 30 10.28 -10.73 -3.84
N ALA A 31 11.60 -10.54 -3.70
CA ALA A 31 12.44 -9.90 -4.69
C ALA A 31 13.89 -10.40 -4.57
N SER A 32 14.58 -10.54 -5.70
CA SER A 32 15.99 -10.96 -5.78
C SER A 32 16.71 -10.21 -6.90
N SER A 33 17.99 -9.89 -6.71
CA SER A 33 18.85 -9.43 -7.81
C SER A 33 19.54 -10.63 -8.46
N GLU A 34 19.16 -10.95 -9.68
CA GLU A 34 19.95 -11.84 -10.54
C GLU A 34 20.97 -11.00 -11.31
N GLU A 35 22.12 -10.70 -10.71
CA GLU A 35 23.27 -10.17 -11.45
C GLU A 35 24.42 -11.16 -11.40
N GLY A 36 24.90 -11.55 -12.58
CA GLY A 36 25.98 -12.50 -12.80
C GLY A 36 27.31 -12.01 -12.21
N ASP A 37 28.13 -13.00 -11.83
CA ASP A 37 29.46 -12.91 -11.26
C ASP A 37 29.61 -12.42 -9.79
N SER A 38 29.69 -13.42 -8.91
CA SER A 38 30.61 -13.48 -7.75
C SER A 38 30.40 -12.57 -6.53
N SER A 39 29.24 -11.92 -6.37
CA SER A 39 28.85 -11.32 -5.09
C SER A 39 27.47 -11.82 -4.65
N SER A 40 27.33 -12.09 -3.35
CA SER A 40 26.16 -12.74 -2.72
C SER A 40 24.82 -12.22 -3.26
N THR A 41 23.97 -13.13 -3.75
CA THR A 41 22.59 -12.82 -4.18
C THR A 41 21.85 -12.06 -3.09
N ARG A 42 21.39 -10.84 -3.41
CA ARG A 42 20.58 -10.02 -2.50
C ARG A 42 19.12 -10.34 -2.70
N SER A 43 18.37 -10.50 -1.62
CA SER A 43 16.94 -10.75 -1.69
C SER A 43 16.18 -10.22 -0.47
N ILE A 44 14.89 -9.95 -0.68
CA ILE A 44 13.93 -9.69 0.40
C ILE A 44 13.06 -10.94 0.54
N GLN A 45 13.04 -11.51 1.74
CA GLN A 45 12.31 -12.74 2.04
C GLN A 45 11.32 -12.52 3.18
N LEU A 46 10.12 -13.07 3.00
CA LEU A 46 9.15 -13.29 4.06
C LEU A 46 9.39 -14.70 4.62
N LYS A 47 9.78 -14.80 5.88
CA LYS A 47 10.01 -16.08 6.57
C LYS A 47 8.85 -16.39 7.50
N ALA A 48 8.49 -17.66 7.60
CA ALA A 48 7.51 -18.18 8.53
C ALA A 48 8.19 -19.17 9.47
N GLU A 49 7.98 -18.99 10.77
CA GLU A 49 8.50 -19.85 11.83
C GLU A 49 7.33 -20.38 12.65
N ARG A 50 7.31 -21.70 12.89
CA ARG A 50 6.38 -22.30 13.83
C ARG A 50 6.92 -22.14 15.23
N THR A 51 6.10 -21.59 16.12
CA THR A 51 6.42 -21.40 17.52
C THR A 51 5.30 -21.97 18.37
N MET A 52 5.65 -22.48 19.56
CA MET A 52 4.65 -22.85 20.56
C MET A 52 4.30 -21.58 21.35
N GLY A 53 3.02 -21.21 21.30
CA GLY A 53 2.45 -20.12 22.10
C GLY A 53 2.45 -20.44 23.59
N SER A 54 2.08 -19.43 24.41
CA SER A 54 2.05 -19.54 25.88
C SER A 54 1.18 -20.69 26.39
N ASP A 55 0.16 -21.08 25.63
CA ASP A 55 -0.87 -22.04 26.02
C ASP A 55 -0.65 -23.42 25.35
N SER A 56 0.57 -23.68 24.83
CA SER A 56 0.88 -24.85 23.97
C SER A 56 0.13 -24.86 22.63
N GLU A 57 -0.43 -23.73 22.23
CA GLU A 57 -1.03 -23.54 20.91
C GLU A 57 0.06 -23.39 19.83
N VAL A 58 -0.10 -24.06 18.70
CA VAL A 58 0.83 -23.89 17.56
C VAL A 58 0.52 -22.57 16.86
N CYS A 59 1.51 -21.68 16.84
CA CYS A 59 1.44 -20.39 16.19
C CYS A 59 2.44 -20.29 15.05
N ILE A 60 2.15 -19.44 14.06
CA ILE A 60 3.11 -19.02 13.05
C ILE A 60 3.49 -17.57 13.28
N THR A 61 4.78 -17.27 13.30
CA THR A 61 5.32 -15.91 13.28
C THR A 61 5.97 -15.64 11.94
N PHE A 62 5.78 -14.42 11.42
CA PHE A 62 6.32 -13.98 10.15
C PHE A 62 7.44 -12.98 10.37
N THR A 63 8.54 -13.12 9.64
CA THR A 63 9.69 -12.23 9.74
C THR A 63 10.11 -11.73 8.36
N ILE A 64 10.39 -10.42 8.25
CA ILE A 64 11.03 -9.88 7.04
C ILE A 64 12.54 -9.92 7.22
N SER A 65 13.20 -10.63 6.30
CA SER A 65 14.66 -10.77 6.29
C SER A 65 15.26 -10.31 4.97
N PHE A 66 16.48 -9.78 5.06
CA PHE A 66 17.22 -9.21 3.94
C PHE A 66 18.49 -10.04 3.73
N GLN A 67 18.44 -11.00 2.82
CA GLN A 67 19.59 -11.87 2.53
C GLN A 67 20.59 -11.13 1.65
N GLY A 68 21.89 -11.34 1.91
CA GLY A 68 22.96 -10.63 1.19
C GLY A 68 23.20 -9.19 1.68
N PHE A 69 22.56 -8.80 2.78
CA PHE A 69 22.79 -7.55 3.50
C PHE A 69 23.36 -7.87 4.90
N GLN A 70 24.23 -6.99 5.42
CA GLN A 70 24.71 -7.09 6.80
C GLN A 70 23.66 -6.51 7.77
N SER A 71 22.48 -7.13 7.84
CA SER A 71 21.38 -6.69 8.72
C SER A 71 20.66 -7.87 9.37
N SER A 72 20.23 -7.66 10.62
CA SER A 72 19.31 -8.54 11.33
C SER A 72 17.88 -8.43 10.75
N PRO A 73 16.97 -9.38 11.04
CA PRO A 73 15.56 -9.19 10.75
C PRO A 73 15.06 -7.86 11.35
N LEU A 74 14.35 -7.07 10.55
CA LEU A 74 13.90 -5.73 10.92
C LEU A 74 12.44 -5.68 11.34
N TRP A 75 11.66 -6.73 11.02
CA TRP A 75 10.25 -6.81 11.37
C TRP A 75 9.84 -8.24 11.66
N VAL A 76 9.03 -8.41 12.71
CA VAL A 76 8.45 -9.68 13.15
C VAL A 76 6.96 -9.44 13.42
N SER A 77 6.12 -10.38 13.00
CA SER A 77 4.68 -10.32 13.24
C SER A 77 4.34 -10.78 14.66
N ASP A 78 3.16 -10.38 15.12
CA ASP A 78 2.49 -11.05 16.24
C ASP A 78 2.23 -12.53 15.88
N PRO A 79 2.21 -13.43 16.88
CA PRO A 79 1.91 -14.84 16.65
C PRO A 79 0.51 -15.04 16.05
N CYS A 80 0.42 -15.81 14.98
CA CYS A 80 -0.83 -16.20 14.32
C CYS A 80 -1.28 -17.58 14.82
N PRO A 81 -2.31 -17.66 15.69
CA PRO A 81 -2.81 -18.92 16.24
C PRO A 81 -3.45 -19.78 15.16
N LEU A 82 -2.92 -20.99 14.92
CA LEU A 82 -3.42 -21.89 13.87
C LEU A 82 -4.77 -22.54 14.21
N SER A 83 -5.18 -22.53 15.48
CA SER A 83 -6.46 -23.12 15.88
C SER A 83 -7.67 -22.19 15.64
N SER A 84 -7.40 -20.91 15.31
CA SER A 84 -8.42 -19.90 15.02
C SER A 84 -9.13 -20.15 13.68
N GLU A 85 -10.41 -19.79 13.58
CA GLU A 85 -11.17 -19.80 12.32
C GLU A 85 -10.53 -18.91 11.24
N GLN A 86 -9.88 -17.82 11.65
CA GLN A 86 -9.11 -16.93 10.79
C GLN A 86 -7.68 -16.76 11.33
N PRO A 87 -6.78 -17.71 11.07
CA PRO A 87 -5.45 -17.74 11.71
C PRO A 87 -4.58 -16.55 11.32
N PHE A 88 -4.76 -16.00 10.12
CA PHE A 88 -3.93 -14.91 9.58
C PHE A 88 -4.58 -13.51 9.68
N LEU A 89 -5.76 -13.38 10.30
CA LEU A 89 -6.35 -12.07 10.59
C LEU A 89 -5.42 -11.17 11.44
N PRO A 90 -4.72 -11.67 12.47
CA PRO A 90 -3.77 -10.86 13.25
C PRO A 90 -2.66 -10.24 12.39
N LEU A 91 -2.12 -11.00 11.44
CA LEU A 91 -1.10 -10.51 10.50
C LEU A 91 -1.61 -9.32 9.69
N VAL A 92 -2.80 -9.45 9.10
CA VAL A 92 -3.41 -8.39 8.27
C VAL A 92 -3.67 -7.13 9.12
N LEU A 93 -4.22 -7.32 10.32
CA LEU A 93 -4.48 -6.22 11.26
C LEU A 93 -3.21 -5.50 11.68
N GLN A 94 -2.15 -6.23 12.00
CA GLN A 94 -0.86 -5.65 12.38
C GLN A 94 -0.26 -4.83 11.24
N LEU A 95 -0.20 -5.39 10.02
CA LEU A 95 0.33 -4.69 8.85
C LEU A 95 -0.42 -3.38 8.57
N LEU A 96 -1.76 -3.41 8.63
CA LEU A 96 -2.60 -2.23 8.45
C LEU A 96 -2.38 -1.21 9.57
N GLN A 97 -2.44 -1.64 10.83
CA GLN A 97 -2.30 -0.77 12.00
C GLN A 97 -0.94 -0.07 12.01
N GLU A 98 0.14 -0.81 11.74
CA GLU A 98 1.49 -0.25 11.68
C GLU A 98 1.63 0.74 10.53
N THR A 99 1.06 0.44 9.37
CA THR A 99 1.03 1.34 8.20
C THR A 99 0.32 2.66 8.53
N ILE A 100 -0.88 2.57 9.12
CA ILE A 100 -1.69 3.74 9.50
C ILE A 100 -0.98 4.56 10.58
N SER A 101 -0.38 3.91 11.57
CA SER A 101 0.32 4.59 12.68
C SER A 101 1.51 5.44 12.21
N ARG A 102 2.13 5.05 11.08
CA ARG A 102 3.27 5.74 10.46
C ARG A 102 2.86 6.75 9.40
N SER A 103 1.58 6.84 9.06
CA SER A 103 1.06 7.81 8.09
C SER A 103 1.55 9.23 8.38
N PRO A 104 1.90 10.02 7.34
CA PRO A 104 2.06 11.46 7.48
C PRO A 104 0.88 12.07 8.23
N ALA A 105 1.19 12.82 9.29
CA ALA A 105 0.19 13.55 10.06
C ALA A 105 0.27 15.03 9.70
N MET A 106 -0.89 15.66 9.51
CA MET A 106 -0.93 17.11 9.43
C MET A 106 -0.74 17.68 10.85
N PRO A 107 0.21 18.61 11.07
CA PRO A 107 0.48 19.19 12.39
C PRO A 107 -0.75 19.82 13.08
N ASN A 108 -1.80 20.12 12.32
CA ASN A 108 -3.04 20.79 12.78
C ASN A 108 -4.31 19.97 12.49
N THR A 109 -4.21 18.63 12.40
CA THR A 109 -5.42 17.80 12.35
C THR A 109 -6.03 17.67 13.74
N ILE A 110 -7.36 17.72 13.81
CA ILE A 110 -8.15 17.65 15.05
C ILE A 110 -7.98 16.28 15.76
N CYS A 111 -7.39 15.28 15.07
CA CYS A 111 -7.17 13.94 15.57
C CYS A 111 -5.65 13.63 15.62
N PRO A 112 -4.94 13.89 16.73
CA PRO A 112 -3.54 13.51 16.89
C PRO A 112 -3.39 11.98 16.80
N ARG A 113 -2.22 11.49 16.32
CA ARG A 113 -1.93 10.04 16.17
C ARG A 113 -2.25 9.20 17.43
N SER A 114 -2.19 9.81 18.62
CA SER A 114 -2.53 9.18 19.89
C SER A 114 -4.03 8.87 20.09
N GLN A 115 -4.91 9.45 19.28
CA GLN A 115 -6.36 9.23 19.31
C GLN A 115 -6.84 8.27 18.22
N LEU A 116 -5.94 7.80 17.35
CA LEU A 116 -6.31 6.88 16.29
C LEU A 116 -6.65 5.52 16.90
N GLN A 117 -7.94 5.19 16.88
CA GLN A 117 -8.44 3.96 17.49
C GLN A 117 -7.79 2.76 16.82
N LYS A 118 -7.53 1.71 17.62
CA LYS A 118 -7.09 0.42 17.10
C LYS A 118 -8.12 -0.06 16.08
N LEU A 119 -7.64 -0.57 14.94
CA LEU A 119 -8.51 -1.15 13.93
C LEU A 119 -9.39 -2.22 14.55
N LYS A 120 -10.69 -2.12 14.28
CA LYS A 120 -11.66 -3.12 14.68
C LYS A 120 -11.41 -4.39 13.86
N PRO A 121 -11.37 -5.58 14.47
CA PRO A 121 -11.13 -6.82 13.76
C PRO A 121 -12.29 -7.20 12.83
N GLU A 122 -13.54 -6.88 13.20
CA GLU A 122 -14.74 -7.37 12.52
C GLU A 122 -14.84 -6.89 11.07
N PRO A 123 -14.62 -5.59 10.74
CA PRO A 123 -14.62 -5.14 9.35
C PRO A 123 -13.55 -5.81 8.49
N ILE A 124 -12.37 -6.10 9.05
CA ILE A 124 -11.25 -6.70 8.32
C ILE A 124 -11.48 -8.19 8.10
N SER A 125 -11.98 -8.88 9.13
CA SER A 125 -12.42 -10.25 9.06
C SER A 125 -13.47 -10.46 7.96
N TRP A 126 -14.47 -9.58 7.90
CA TRP A 126 -15.48 -9.63 6.85
C TRP A 126 -14.91 -9.38 5.45
N ILE A 127 -13.91 -8.51 5.30
CA ILE A 127 -13.25 -8.26 4.01
C ILE A 127 -12.49 -9.51 3.52
N ILE A 128 -11.86 -10.26 4.42
CA ILE A 128 -11.16 -11.51 4.08
C ILE A 128 -12.16 -12.54 3.54
N GLU A 129 -13.34 -12.64 4.17
CA GLU A 129 -14.37 -13.64 3.80
C GLU A 129 -15.21 -13.24 2.60
N SER A 130 -15.46 -11.95 2.39
CA SER A 130 -16.41 -11.45 1.39
C SER A 130 -15.85 -11.35 -0.02
N HIS A 131 -14.53 -11.48 -0.19
CA HIS A 131 -13.85 -11.36 -1.47
C HIS A 131 -13.19 -12.67 -1.90
N SER A 132 -12.98 -12.85 -3.21
CA SER A 132 -12.25 -14.01 -3.71
C SER A 132 -10.79 -13.99 -3.22
N PRO A 133 -10.14 -15.15 -3.04
CA PRO A 133 -8.74 -15.23 -2.63
C PRO A 133 -7.79 -14.42 -3.51
N GLU A 134 -8.03 -14.38 -4.82
CA GLU A 134 -7.21 -13.62 -5.78
C GLU A 134 -7.36 -12.10 -5.59
N SER A 135 -8.61 -11.66 -5.34
CA SER A 135 -8.91 -10.26 -5.08
C SER A 135 -8.29 -9.80 -3.77
N PHE A 136 -8.43 -10.61 -2.72
CA PHE A 136 -7.85 -10.34 -1.40
C PHE A 136 -6.32 -10.39 -1.43
N SER A 137 -5.72 -11.37 -2.12
CA SER A 137 -4.26 -11.49 -2.29
C SER A 137 -3.63 -10.19 -2.76
N SER A 138 -4.31 -9.51 -3.68
CA SER A 138 -3.78 -8.27 -4.21
C SER A 138 -3.90 -7.08 -3.26
N PHE A 139 -4.98 -7.03 -2.47
CA PHE A 139 -5.09 -6.11 -1.34
C PHE A 139 -4.02 -6.40 -0.28
N PHE A 140 -3.77 -7.68 0.03
CA PHE A 140 -2.72 -8.08 0.95
C PHE A 140 -1.34 -7.64 0.45
N ASN A 141 -1.03 -7.85 -0.84
CA ASN A 141 0.22 -7.39 -1.44
C ASN A 141 0.37 -5.88 -1.33
N LEU A 142 -0.69 -5.10 -1.57
CA LEU A 142 -0.67 -3.65 -1.36
C LEU A 142 -0.32 -3.28 0.08
N VAL A 143 -1.00 -3.89 1.04
CA VAL A 143 -0.78 -3.66 2.48
C VAL A 143 0.65 -4.02 2.87
N LEU A 144 1.15 -5.18 2.43
CA LEU A 144 2.52 -5.62 2.69
C LEU A 144 3.55 -4.67 2.06
N LEU A 145 3.34 -4.25 0.80
CA LEU A 145 4.20 -3.28 0.14
C LEU A 145 4.24 -1.94 0.89
N THR A 146 3.09 -1.44 1.35
CA THR A 146 3.04 -0.21 2.16
C THR A 146 3.76 -0.34 3.49
N ARG A 147 3.70 -1.52 4.12
CA ARG A 147 4.42 -1.74 5.37
C ARG A 147 5.93 -1.84 5.15
N LEU A 148 6.35 -2.57 4.11
CA LEU A 148 7.75 -2.70 3.69
C LEU A 148 8.33 -1.36 3.27
N PHE A 149 7.55 -0.46 2.66
CA PHE A 149 7.99 0.89 2.36
C PHE A 149 8.52 1.61 3.60
N TRP A 150 7.77 1.59 4.71
CA TRP A 150 8.22 2.21 5.96
C TRP A 150 9.45 1.53 6.54
N LEU A 151 9.48 0.19 6.49
CA LEU A 151 10.61 -0.60 6.97
C LEU A 151 11.89 -0.23 6.20
N CYS A 152 11.83 -0.28 4.88
CA CYS A 152 12.97 -0.07 3.98
C CYS A 152 13.38 1.40 3.86
N SER A 153 12.46 2.35 4.04
CA SER A 153 12.74 3.78 3.91
C SER A 153 13.18 4.44 5.22
N TRP A 154 12.82 3.86 6.37
CA TRP A 154 13.02 4.50 7.68
C TRP A 154 13.81 3.67 8.67
N ASP A 155 13.55 2.36 8.71
CA ASP A 155 14.10 1.47 9.73
C ASP A 155 15.35 0.71 9.22
N ALA A 156 15.55 0.64 7.89
CA ALA A 156 16.63 -0.10 7.24
C ALA A 156 17.77 0.80 6.71
N PRO A 157 18.99 0.25 6.53
CA PRO A 157 20.06 0.89 5.75
C PRO A 157 19.62 1.33 4.34
N SER A 158 20.25 2.37 3.82
CA SER A 158 19.88 2.98 2.54
C SER A 158 20.03 2.04 1.34
N GLU A 159 20.93 1.05 1.43
CA GLU A 159 21.12 0.01 0.41
C GLU A 159 19.87 -0.88 0.29
N ILE A 160 19.25 -1.21 1.42
CA ILE A 160 18.01 -2.00 1.48
C ILE A 160 16.85 -1.17 0.94
N GLY A 161 16.76 0.10 1.32
CA GLY A 161 15.80 1.05 0.76
C GLY A 161 15.88 1.10 -0.77
N SER A 162 17.08 1.31 -1.30
CA SER A 162 17.32 1.36 -2.75
C SER A 162 16.92 0.06 -3.44
N PHE A 163 17.27 -1.09 -2.84
CA PHE A 163 16.89 -2.41 -3.35
C PHE A 163 15.36 -2.59 -3.38
N TYR A 164 14.66 -2.20 -2.31
CA TYR A 164 13.20 -2.24 -2.24
C TYR A 164 12.55 -1.41 -3.35
N PHE A 165 12.99 -0.17 -3.56
CA PHE A 165 12.41 0.70 -4.61
C PHE A 165 12.64 0.12 -6.02
N GLN A 166 13.80 -0.49 -6.26
CA GLN A 166 14.19 -1.00 -7.57
C GLN A 166 13.58 -2.37 -7.90
N TYR A 167 13.69 -3.33 -6.99
CA TYR A 167 13.37 -4.74 -7.28
C TYR A 167 12.01 -5.19 -6.74
N LEU A 168 11.42 -4.48 -5.77
CA LEU A 168 10.12 -4.83 -5.21
C LEU A 168 9.03 -3.82 -5.59
N LEU A 169 9.19 -2.54 -5.24
CA LEU A 169 8.15 -1.53 -5.49
C LEU A 169 8.00 -1.21 -6.97
N GLY A 170 9.10 -0.99 -7.70
CA GLY A 170 9.06 -0.63 -9.13
C GLY A 170 8.25 -1.61 -9.99
N PRO A 171 8.57 -2.92 -9.98
CA PRO A 171 7.81 -3.93 -10.73
C PRO A 171 6.36 -4.08 -10.27
N ASN A 172 6.06 -3.79 -9.00
CA ASN A 172 4.73 -3.89 -8.41
C ASN A 172 4.02 -2.54 -8.28
N ILE A 173 4.49 -1.49 -8.96
CA ILE A 173 3.89 -0.15 -8.84
C ILE A 173 2.44 -0.15 -9.32
N GLU A 174 2.09 -1.06 -10.24
CA GLU A 174 0.71 -1.25 -10.70
C GLU A 174 -0.23 -1.70 -9.58
N ALA A 175 0.28 -2.36 -8.53
CA ALA A 175 -0.52 -2.68 -7.35
C ALA A 175 -0.99 -1.41 -6.61
N LEU A 176 -0.28 -0.29 -6.79
CA LEU A 176 -0.70 1.04 -6.32
C LEU A 176 -1.70 1.72 -7.27
N THR A 177 -1.84 1.21 -8.50
CA THR A 177 -2.70 1.77 -9.55
C THR A 177 -3.86 0.82 -9.89
N PHE A 178 -4.99 1.05 -9.23
CA PHE A 178 -6.40 0.69 -9.54
C PHE A 178 -6.78 -0.38 -10.57
N LYS A 179 -6.11 -1.53 -10.62
CA LYS A 179 -6.69 -2.72 -11.26
C LYS A 179 -7.60 -3.55 -10.34
N GLN A 180 -7.54 -3.38 -9.01
CA GLN A 180 -8.32 -4.18 -8.02
C GLN A 180 -9.06 -3.32 -6.97
N VAL A 181 -9.90 -2.41 -7.47
CA VAL A 181 -10.74 -1.47 -6.71
C VAL A 181 -11.65 -2.10 -5.62
N PRO A 182 -12.24 -3.31 -5.77
CA PRO A 182 -13.32 -3.74 -4.87
C PRO A 182 -12.93 -3.91 -3.39
N VAL A 183 -11.82 -4.60 -3.10
CA VAL A 183 -11.41 -4.93 -1.73
C VAL A 183 -10.95 -3.67 -0.98
N LEU A 184 -10.09 -2.86 -1.63
CA LEU A 184 -9.60 -1.62 -1.05
C LEU A 184 -10.74 -0.62 -0.82
N ARG A 185 -11.68 -0.48 -1.76
CA ARG A 185 -12.89 0.33 -1.55
C ARG A 185 -13.66 -0.14 -0.33
N THR A 186 -13.87 -1.45 -0.20
CA THR A 186 -14.58 -2.04 0.94
C THR A 186 -13.88 -1.71 2.25
N PHE A 187 -12.55 -1.84 2.30
CA PHE A 187 -11.71 -1.43 3.43
C PHE A 187 -11.88 0.04 3.81
N LEU A 188 -11.76 0.97 2.85
CA LEU A 188 -11.83 2.40 3.13
C LEU A 188 -13.23 2.81 3.62
N VAL A 189 -14.29 2.19 3.09
CA VAL A 189 -15.66 2.44 3.52
C VAL A 189 -15.94 1.90 4.93
N SER A 190 -15.43 0.72 5.25
CA SER A 190 -15.76 0.03 6.50
C SER A 190 -14.95 0.50 7.72
N THR A 191 -13.74 1.03 7.51
CA THR A 191 -12.82 1.42 8.58
C THR A 191 -12.92 2.87 9.04
N GLY A 192 -13.71 3.68 8.32
CA GLY A 192 -13.99 5.08 8.66
C GLY A 192 -12.99 6.09 8.09
N VAL A 193 -13.37 7.37 8.16
CA VAL A 193 -12.70 8.47 7.45
C VAL A 193 -11.26 8.70 7.92
N ASP A 194 -10.99 8.57 9.22
CA ASP A 194 -9.64 8.81 9.76
C ASP A 194 -8.65 7.73 9.26
N THR A 195 -9.05 6.46 9.34
CA THR A 195 -8.28 5.33 8.80
C THR A 195 -8.06 5.49 7.30
N GLU A 196 -9.12 5.82 6.56
CA GLU A 196 -9.04 6.08 5.12
C GLU A 196 -7.99 7.16 4.82
N LEU A 197 -8.06 8.32 5.47
CA LEU A 197 -7.12 9.42 5.22
C LEU A 197 -5.68 9.01 5.53
N CYS A 198 -5.43 8.33 6.64
CA CYS A 198 -4.09 7.88 7.01
C CYS A 198 -3.53 6.85 6.02
N PHE A 199 -4.36 5.88 5.61
CA PHE A 199 -3.94 4.90 4.62
C PHE A 199 -3.65 5.55 3.26
N MET A 200 -4.54 6.44 2.79
CA MET A 200 -4.39 7.13 1.52
C MET A 200 -3.19 8.08 1.49
N ARG A 201 -2.89 8.78 2.60
CA ARG A 201 -1.68 9.61 2.72
C ARG A 201 -0.40 8.79 2.70
N THR A 202 -0.42 7.60 3.30
CA THR A 202 0.73 6.67 3.23
C THR A 202 0.98 6.24 1.79
N LEU A 203 -0.07 5.85 1.07
CA LEU A 203 0.02 5.51 -0.36
C LEU A 203 0.56 6.69 -1.18
N GLY A 204 0.02 7.89 -0.97
CA GLY A 204 0.49 9.09 -1.66
C GLY A 204 1.95 9.40 -1.37
N TYR A 205 2.39 9.25 -0.12
CA TYR A 205 3.78 9.50 0.26
C TYR A 205 4.74 8.50 -0.36
N MET A 206 4.40 7.21 -0.31
CA MET A 206 5.18 6.15 -0.97
C MET A 206 5.29 6.41 -2.48
N LEU A 207 4.18 6.76 -3.12
CA LEU A 207 4.14 7.06 -4.55
C LEU A 207 4.97 8.31 -4.90
N THR A 208 4.86 9.37 -4.10
CA THR A 208 5.71 10.56 -4.22
C THR A 208 7.18 10.19 -4.18
N LYS A 209 7.60 9.37 -3.20
CA LYS A 209 9.01 8.97 -3.05
C LYS A 209 9.48 8.17 -4.25
N TRP A 210 8.65 7.23 -4.73
CA TRP A 210 8.95 6.48 -5.94
C TRP A 210 9.11 7.38 -7.16
N ILE A 211 8.20 8.34 -7.38
CA ILE A 211 8.29 9.31 -8.48
C ILE A 211 9.59 10.09 -8.39
N ILE A 212 9.91 10.68 -7.23
CA ILE A 212 11.15 11.44 -7.02
C ILE A 212 12.39 10.59 -7.33
N LEU A 213 12.45 9.36 -6.81
CA LEU A 213 13.58 8.46 -7.04
C LEU A 213 13.71 8.07 -8.51
N SER A 214 12.58 7.80 -9.19
CA SER A 214 12.57 7.48 -10.62
C SER A 214 13.09 8.64 -11.49
N GLU A 215 12.87 9.88 -11.06
CA GLU A 215 13.34 11.08 -11.76
C GLU A 215 14.82 11.41 -11.49
N LEU A 216 15.34 11.08 -10.30
CA LEU A 216 16.73 11.37 -9.91
C LEU A 216 17.71 10.31 -10.43
N SER A 217 17.27 9.08 -10.69
CA SER A 217 18.10 7.95 -11.14
C SER A 217 18.62 8.06 -12.59
N VAL A 218 18.75 9.26 -13.17
CA VAL A 218 19.25 9.50 -14.54
C VAL A 218 20.70 9.00 -14.75
N GLY A 219 21.42 8.61 -13.69
CA GLY A 219 22.74 7.98 -13.74
C GLY A 219 22.77 6.45 -13.56
N LEU A 220 21.76 5.84 -12.93
CA LEU A 220 21.61 4.38 -12.78
C LEU A 220 20.76 3.88 -13.95
N LYS A 221 21.41 3.81 -15.12
CA LYS A 221 20.81 3.37 -16.37
C LYS A 221 20.23 1.96 -16.21
N THR A 222 19.07 1.77 -16.86
CA THR A 222 18.48 0.53 -17.39
C THR A 222 17.46 -0.33 -16.62
N LEU A 223 17.20 -0.19 -15.32
CA LEU A 223 16.24 -1.11 -14.65
C LEU A 223 14.96 -0.49 -14.09
N ILE A 224 14.98 0.77 -13.66
CA ILE A 224 13.73 1.51 -13.41
C ILE A 224 13.30 2.05 -14.77
N THR A 225 12.73 1.20 -15.63
CA THR A 225 12.15 1.68 -16.89
C THR A 225 11.11 2.72 -16.49
N PRO A 226 11.32 4.01 -16.81
CA PRO A 226 10.30 5.01 -16.53
C PRO A 226 9.13 4.57 -17.39
N LEU A 227 8.05 4.18 -16.73
CA LEU A 227 6.80 3.82 -17.36
C LEU A 227 6.22 5.10 -17.96
N LYS A 228 6.84 5.55 -19.07
CA LYS A 228 6.66 6.82 -19.77
C LYS A 228 5.26 6.97 -20.37
N GLY A 229 4.37 6.01 -20.12
CA GLY A 229 2.93 6.09 -20.38
C GLY A 229 2.03 5.89 -19.14
N GLN A 230 2.46 5.19 -18.08
CA GLN A 230 1.61 4.88 -16.92
C GLN A 230 1.72 5.87 -15.76
N GLN A 231 2.69 6.80 -15.78
CA GLN A 231 2.70 7.93 -14.81
C GLN A 231 1.46 8.83 -14.92
N GLN A 232 0.61 8.63 -15.93
CA GLN A 232 -0.54 9.47 -16.24
C GLN A 232 -1.78 9.20 -15.35
N HIS A 233 -1.78 8.13 -14.53
CA HIS A 233 -2.94 7.72 -13.73
C HIS A 233 -2.60 7.27 -12.30
N LEU A 234 -1.62 7.91 -11.66
CA LEU A 234 -1.15 7.54 -10.32
C LEU A 234 -2.04 8.11 -9.18
N GLY A 235 -3.36 8.17 -9.38
CA GLY A 235 -4.33 8.67 -8.40
C GLY A 235 -5.40 7.65 -8.06
N PHE A 236 -5.86 7.64 -6.82
CA PHE A 236 -6.98 6.81 -6.34
C PHE A 236 -8.28 7.56 -6.46
N SER A 237 -9.34 6.92 -6.94
CA SER A 237 -10.69 7.43 -6.75
C SER A 237 -11.70 6.31 -6.61
N TYR A 238 -12.76 6.57 -5.86
CA TYR A 238 -13.87 5.64 -5.71
C TYR A 238 -15.17 6.39 -5.42
N ALA A 239 -16.28 5.76 -5.80
CA ALA A 239 -17.62 6.26 -5.53
C ALA A 239 -18.35 5.36 -4.53
N THR A 240 -19.19 5.97 -3.71
CA THR A 240 -20.10 5.31 -2.78
C THR A 240 -21.48 5.92 -2.90
N GLU A 241 -22.50 5.10 -2.69
CA GLU A 241 -23.88 5.57 -2.54
C GLU A 241 -24.27 5.35 -1.08
N ALA A 242 -24.84 6.38 -0.46
CA ALA A 242 -25.46 6.27 0.85
C ALA A 242 -26.51 7.36 1.02
N HIS A 243 -27.71 6.96 1.46
CA HIS A 243 -28.81 7.87 1.83
C HIS A 243 -29.22 8.84 0.70
N GLY A 244 -29.18 8.42 -0.56
CA GLY A 244 -29.57 9.29 -1.69
C GLY A 244 -28.48 10.25 -2.16
N TYR A 245 -27.25 10.06 -1.68
CA TYR A 245 -26.08 10.79 -2.15
C TYR A 245 -25.09 9.85 -2.83
N TRP A 246 -24.54 10.30 -3.96
CA TRP A 246 -23.32 9.76 -4.53
C TRP A 246 -22.13 10.57 -4.03
N THR A 247 -21.24 9.91 -3.29
CA THR A 247 -19.98 10.50 -2.83
C THR A 247 -18.82 9.92 -3.62
N LEU A 248 -18.19 10.74 -4.45
CA LEU A 248 -16.95 10.46 -5.15
C LEU A 248 -15.78 11.03 -4.34
N LYS A 249 -14.83 10.18 -3.96
CA LYS A 249 -13.59 10.61 -3.31
C LYS A 249 -12.40 10.34 -4.21
N GLY A 250 -11.41 11.23 -4.18
CA GLY A 250 -10.20 11.15 -4.97
C GLY A 250 -8.96 11.57 -4.20
N TYR A 251 -7.85 10.88 -4.40
CA TYR A 251 -6.55 11.14 -3.78
C TYR A 251 -5.45 11.08 -4.84
N ALA A 252 -4.62 12.10 -4.92
CA ALA A 252 -3.51 12.11 -5.87
C ALA A 252 -2.32 12.92 -5.33
N PRO A 253 -1.08 12.39 -5.39
CA PRO A 253 0.11 13.20 -5.18
C PRO A 253 0.16 14.34 -6.19
N VAL A 254 0.48 15.56 -5.73
CA VAL A 254 0.47 16.74 -6.61
C VAL A 254 1.53 16.64 -7.72
N ASN A 255 2.68 16.02 -7.43
CA ASN A 255 3.71 15.74 -8.43
C ASN A 255 3.31 14.68 -9.48
N ALA A 256 2.25 13.91 -9.24
CA ALA A 256 1.70 12.97 -10.23
C ALA A 256 0.66 13.63 -11.15
N MET A 257 0.18 14.83 -10.82
CA MET A 257 -0.88 15.50 -11.57
C MET A 257 -0.35 16.12 -12.86
N LYS A 258 -1.16 16.05 -13.93
CA LYS A 258 -0.87 16.70 -15.20
C LYS A 258 -1.15 18.21 -15.12
N LEU A 259 -0.20 19.02 -15.59
CA LEU A 259 -0.40 20.46 -15.72
C LEU A 259 -1.37 20.77 -16.88
N LEU A 260 -2.43 21.55 -16.60
CA LEU A 260 -3.51 21.85 -17.56
C LEU A 260 -3.02 22.67 -18.79
N HIS A 261 -1.98 23.49 -18.64
CA HIS A 261 -1.50 24.42 -19.66
C HIS A 261 -0.02 24.21 -20.07
N SER A 262 0.54 23.02 -19.90
CA SER A 262 1.89 22.72 -20.42
C SER A 262 1.83 22.36 -21.91
N SER A 263 2.39 23.21 -22.78
CA SER A 263 2.57 22.88 -24.20
C SER A 263 3.71 21.90 -24.46
N ASP A 264 4.57 21.65 -23.47
CA ASP A 264 5.71 20.73 -23.60
C ASP A 264 5.51 19.48 -22.75
N GLN A 265 5.62 18.32 -23.40
CA GLN A 265 5.62 16.99 -22.77
C GLN A 265 6.91 16.69 -21.98
N LYS A 266 7.84 17.64 -21.88
CA LYS A 266 9.12 17.46 -21.19
C LYS A 266 9.08 18.17 -19.84
N SER A 267 8.85 17.38 -18.80
CA SER A 267 8.82 17.72 -17.37
C SER A 267 7.53 18.40 -16.89
N GLN A 268 6.83 17.74 -15.97
CA GLN A 268 5.59 18.23 -15.34
C GLN A 268 5.78 19.53 -14.55
N PHE A 269 7.03 19.96 -14.31
CA PHE A 269 7.40 21.32 -13.89
C PHE A 269 8.76 21.66 -14.51
N PRO A 270 8.87 22.68 -15.39
CA PRO A 270 10.16 23.11 -15.91
C PRO A 270 10.99 23.70 -14.76
N ALA A 271 11.93 22.92 -14.25
CA ALA A 271 12.82 23.36 -13.18
C ALA A 271 13.96 24.20 -13.78
N THR A 272 13.65 25.41 -14.22
CA THR A 272 14.66 26.42 -14.57
C THR A 272 15.11 27.15 -13.29
N GLY A 273 16.13 26.60 -12.63
CA GLY A 273 16.83 27.24 -11.51
C GLY A 273 16.38 26.82 -10.10
N ALA A 274 17.11 27.29 -9.08
CA ALA A 274 16.98 26.85 -7.68
C ALA A 274 15.57 27.03 -7.08
N LYS A 275 14.86 28.11 -7.46
CA LYS A 275 13.48 28.36 -7.03
C LYS A 275 12.49 27.34 -7.61
N GLY A 276 12.70 26.92 -8.86
CA GLY A 276 11.89 25.88 -9.51
C GLY A 276 12.08 24.52 -8.87
N SER A 277 13.32 24.17 -8.53
CA SER A 277 13.62 22.92 -7.80
C SER A 277 13.02 22.90 -6.39
N LEU A 278 13.06 24.03 -5.67
CA LEU A 278 12.43 24.15 -4.36
C LEU A 278 10.91 23.97 -4.42
N LEU A 279 10.26 24.60 -5.40
CA LEU A 279 8.83 24.45 -5.62
C LEU A 279 8.47 23.00 -5.97
N ARG A 280 9.21 22.37 -6.88
CA ARG A 280 9.01 20.95 -7.24
C ARG A 280 9.13 20.05 -6.01
N TYR A 281 10.15 20.27 -5.18
CA TYR A 281 10.34 19.51 -3.95
C TYR A 281 9.18 19.73 -2.96
N ALA A 282 8.73 20.97 -2.79
CA ALA A 282 7.62 21.30 -1.90
C ALA A 282 6.30 20.67 -2.37
N LEU A 283 5.98 20.77 -3.66
CA LEU A 283 4.79 20.17 -4.26
C LEU A 283 4.84 18.64 -4.26
N ALA A 284 6.02 18.04 -4.35
CA ALA A 284 6.13 16.59 -4.29
C ALA A 284 5.62 16.03 -2.96
N HIS A 285 5.79 16.75 -1.86
CA HIS A 285 5.32 16.35 -0.53
C HIS A 285 3.89 16.84 -0.24
N GLN A 286 3.06 16.95 -1.27
CA GLN A 286 1.65 17.33 -1.15
C GLN A 286 0.74 16.30 -1.84
N GLN A 287 -0.45 16.12 -1.30
CA GLN A 287 -1.51 15.29 -1.85
C GLN A 287 -2.80 16.08 -1.95
N LEU A 288 -3.46 16.00 -3.11
CA LEU A 288 -4.84 16.41 -3.27
C LEU A 288 -5.76 15.36 -2.66
N GLU A 289 -6.69 15.79 -1.82
CA GLU A 289 -7.77 15.01 -1.22
C GLU A 289 -9.09 15.68 -1.63
N ALA A 290 -9.85 15.03 -2.49
CA ALA A 290 -11.07 15.56 -3.10
C ALA A 290 -12.28 14.74 -2.67
N VAL A 291 -13.37 15.41 -2.30
CA VAL A 291 -14.67 14.80 -2.01
C VAL A 291 -15.74 15.58 -2.76
N ILE A 292 -16.45 14.90 -3.65
CA ILE A 292 -17.55 15.42 -4.46
C ILE A 292 -18.81 14.67 -4.05
N GLN A 293 -19.82 15.41 -3.58
CA GLN A 293 -21.11 14.86 -3.19
C GLN A 293 -22.18 15.34 -4.14
N LEU A 294 -22.93 14.39 -4.68
CA LEU A 294 -24.05 14.62 -5.58
C LEU A 294 -25.31 14.08 -4.92
N GLU A 295 -26.32 14.92 -4.74
CA GLU A 295 -27.68 14.49 -4.41
C GLU A 295 -28.30 13.90 -5.68
N TYR A 296 -28.91 12.72 -5.61
CA TYR A 296 -29.56 12.12 -6.77
C TYR A 296 -31.01 11.71 -6.49
N THR A 297 -31.87 11.84 -7.51
CA THR A 297 -33.25 11.36 -7.48
C THR A 297 -33.52 10.49 -8.70
N ILE A 298 -34.22 9.38 -8.50
CA ILE A 298 -34.60 8.45 -9.58
C ILE A 298 -36.10 8.52 -9.81
N GLY A 299 -36.50 8.81 -11.05
CA GLY A 299 -37.87 8.71 -11.54
C GLY A 299 -38.02 7.53 -12.49
N PHE A 300 -39.00 6.66 -12.26
CA PHE A 300 -39.33 5.56 -13.15
C PHE A 300 -40.49 5.98 -14.05
N HIS A 301 -40.27 5.93 -15.37
CA HIS A 301 -41.25 6.27 -16.38
C HIS A 301 -41.43 5.11 -17.36
N ASP A 302 -42.52 5.13 -18.12
CA ASP A 302 -42.74 4.12 -19.14
C ASP A 302 -41.70 4.27 -20.26
N GLY A 303 -40.84 3.26 -20.41
CA GLY A 303 -39.75 3.23 -21.40
C GLY A 303 -38.43 3.90 -21.00
N TYR A 304 -38.30 4.55 -19.84
CA TYR A 304 -37.02 5.10 -19.38
C TYR A 304 -36.92 5.33 -17.86
N ILE A 305 -35.68 5.44 -17.38
CA ILE A 305 -35.34 5.84 -16.01
C ILE A 305 -34.73 7.24 -16.07
N GLN A 306 -35.36 8.20 -15.40
CA GLN A 306 -34.81 9.55 -15.25
C GLN A 306 -33.95 9.60 -13.99
N VAL A 307 -32.69 9.99 -14.16
CA VAL A 307 -31.76 10.22 -13.05
C VAL A 307 -31.39 11.69 -13.04
N ASN A 308 -31.84 12.42 -12.03
CA ASN A 308 -31.39 13.79 -11.80
C ASN A 308 -30.29 13.76 -10.74
N ALA A 309 -29.17 14.41 -11.00
CA ALA A 309 -28.08 14.58 -10.05
C ALA A 309 -27.75 16.05 -9.90
N ARG A 310 -27.63 16.52 -8.67
CA ARG A 310 -27.27 17.89 -8.33
C ARG A 310 -26.01 17.90 -7.47
N VAL A 311 -25.08 18.80 -7.76
CA VAL A 311 -23.93 19.02 -6.90
C VAL A 311 -24.41 19.60 -5.57
N ASP A 312 -24.20 18.85 -4.50
CA ASP A 312 -24.50 19.26 -3.13
C ASP A 312 -23.27 19.93 -2.51
N ASN A 313 -22.12 19.25 -2.55
CA ASN A 313 -20.92 19.72 -1.87
C ASN A 313 -19.63 19.32 -2.61
N LEU A 314 -18.67 20.23 -2.66
CA LEU A 314 -17.34 20.03 -3.22
C LEU A 314 -16.29 20.42 -2.16
N ARG A 315 -15.47 19.47 -1.76
CA ARG A 315 -14.39 19.68 -0.81
C ARG A 315 -13.07 19.28 -1.44
N PHE A 316 -12.14 20.23 -1.50
CA PHE A 316 -10.79 20.00 -1.99
C PHE A 316 -9.80 20.44 -0.92
N HIS A 317 -8.89 19.53 -0.57
CA HIS A 317 -7.86 19.78 0.40
C HIS A 317 -6.51 19.38 -0.16
N VAL A 318 -5.49 20.22 0.06
CA VAL A 318 -4.09 19.88 -0.25
C VAL A 318 -3.40 19.58 1.07
N ALA A 319 -3.23 18.30 1.34
CA ALA A 319 -2.57 17.81 2.55
C ALA A 319 -1.05 17.78 2.34
N ARG A 320 -0.31 18.11 3.39
CA ARG A 320 1.14 17.91 3.42
C ARG A 320 1.43 16.48 3.87
N LEU A 321 2.28 15.80 3.10
CA LEU A 321 2.80 14.47 3.38
C LEU A 321 4.16 14.50 4.07
#